data_AF-A0A383BTD2-F1
#
_entry.id   AF-A0A383BTD2-F1
#
_cell.length_a   1.000
_cell.length_b   1.000
_cell.length_c   1.000
_cell.angle_alpha   90.00
_cell.angle_beta   90.00
_cell.angle_gamma   90.00
#
_symmetry.space_group_name_H-M   'P 1'
#
loop_
_entity.id
_entity.type
_entity.pdbx_description
1 polymer ?
#
loop_
_entity_poly.entity_id
_entity_poly.type
_entity_poly.pdbx_seq_one_letter_code
_entity_poly.pdbx_strand_id
1 'polypeptide(L)' 'MGLKEFFIAIGLVLIFEGLLPFISPSLFKRSLLQMLEINENIIRIMGLVLIILGVIIINFI' A
#
# COMPACT_ATOMS: atom_id res chain seq x y z
N MET A 1 -10.30 0.00 22.18
CA MET A 1 -9.96 -0.43 20.82
C MET A 1 -8.91 -1.50 20.94
N GLY A 2 -9.33 -2.75 20.72
CA GLY A 2 -8.61 -3.94 21.13
C GLY A 2 -7.80 -4.50 19.98
N LEU A 3 -7.01 -5.52 20.26
CA LEU A 3 -6.16 -6.20 19.28
C LEU A 3 -6.92 -6.69 18.02
N LYS A 4 -8.23 -6.89 18.12
CA LYS A 4 -9.10 -7.35 17.02
C LYS A 4 -9.12 -6.38 15.84
N GLU A 5 -9.35 -5.09 16.08
CA GLU A 5 -9.41 -4.10 14.99
C GLU A 5 -8.05 -3.96 14.29
N PHE A 6 -6.96 -4.08 15.05
CA PHE A 6 -5.60 -4.08 14.52
C PHE A 6 -5.33 -5.29 13.61
N PHE A 7 -5.69 -6.51 14.04
CA PHE A 7 -5.53 -7.70 13.20
C PHE A 7 -6.42 -7.66 11.96
N ILE A 8 -7.61 -7.06 12.04
CA ILE A 8 -8.48 -6.85 10.87
C ILE A 8 -7.81 -5.89 9.88
N ALA A 9 -7.28 -4.76 10.35
CA ALA A 9 -6.57 -3.81 9.50
C ALA A 9 -5.36 -4.45 8.79
N ILE A 10 -4.55 -5.23 9.52
CA ILE A 10 -3.44 -6.00 8.92
C ILE A 10 -3.95 -7.01 7.90
N GLY A 11 -5.01 -7.77 8.23
CA GLY A 11 -5.59 -8.75 7.32
C GLY A 11 -6.04 -8.12 5.99
N LEU A 12 -6.67 -6.94 6.06
CA LEU A 12 -7.07 -6.20 4.86
C LEU A 12 -5.87 -5.78 4.01
N VAL A 13 -4.80 -5.24 4.61
CA VAL A 13 -3.57 -4.87 3.89
C VAL A 13 -2.98 -6.08 3.16
N LEU A 14 -2.89 -7.23 3.83
CA LEU A 14 -2.36 -8.46 3.22
C LEU A 14 -3.23 -8.97 2.06
N ILE A 15 -4.55 -8.90 2.19
CA ILE A 15 -5.47 -9.25 1.11
C ILE A 15 -5.24 -8.31 -0.09
N PHE A 16 -5.21 -7.00 0.13
CA PHE A 16 -5.03 -6.03 -0.95
C PHE A 16 -3.66 -6.14 -1.63
N GLU A 17 -2.57 -6.36 -0.88
CA GLU A 17 -1.25 -6.61 -1.47
C GLU A 17 -1.19 -7.92 -2.25
N GLY A 18 -1.89 -8.97 -1.79
CA GLY A 18 -1.93 -10.28 -2.43
C GLY A 18 -2.83 -10.37 -3.67
N LEU A 19 -3.80 -9.45 -3.83
CA LEU A 19 -4.79 -9.51 -4.92
C LEU A 19 -4.14 -9.43 -6.30
N LEU A 20 -3.30 -8.42 -6.54
CA LEU A 20 -2.66 -8.22 -7.84
C LEU A 20 -1.72 -9.39 -8.25
N PRO A 21 -0.79 -9.86 -7.40
CA PRO A 21 0.06 -11.00 -7.75
C PRO A 21 -0.73 -12.30 -7.95
N PHE A 22 -1.87 -12.48 -7.27
CA PHE A 22 -2.74 -13.64 -7.47
C PHE A 22 -3.55 -13.57 -8.77
N ILE A 23 -4.20 -12.44 -9.05
CA ILE A 23 -5.04 -12.26 -10.24
C ILE A 23 -4.19 -12.22 -11.52
N SER A 24 -3.08 -11.48 -11.50
CA SER A 24 -2.23 -11.30 -12.67
C SER A 24 -0.76 -11.16 -12.27
N PRO A 25 -0.04 -12.29 -12.13
CA PRO A 25 1.38 -12.25 -11.78
C PRO A 25 2.23 -11.58 -12.87
N SER A 26 1.79 -11.58 -14.14
CA SER A 26 2.49 -10.89 -15.23
C SER A 26 2.39 -9.37 -15.10
N LEU A 27 1.20 -8.83 -14.78
CA LEU A 27 1.03 -7.41 -14.51
C LEU A 27 1.82 -6.99 -13.27
N PHE A 28 1.79 -7.78 -12.19
CA PHE A 28 2.56 -7.50 -10.99
C PHE A 28 4.07 -7.40 -11.28
N LYS A 29 4.65 -8.38 -11.99
CA LYS A 29 6.07 -8.34 -12.38
C LYS A 29 6.40 -7.13 -13.25
N ARG A 30 5.52 -6.78 -14.20
CA ARG A 30 5.73 -5.60 -15.06
C ARG A 30 5.72 -4.30 -14.25
N SER A 31 4.80 -4.16 -13.30
CA SER A 31 4.75 -3.00 -12.40
C SER A 31 6.03 -2.89 -11.55
N LEU A 32 6.50 -4.01 -10.98
CA LEU A 32 7.77 -4.02 -10.23
C LEU A 32 8.96 -3.59 -11.08
N LEU A 33 9.04 -4.05 -12.33
CA LEU A 33 10.12 -3.63 -13.24
C LEU A 33 10.03 -2.14 -13.59
N GLN A 34 8.83 -1.60 -13.79
CA GLN A 34 8.63 -0.16 -14.03
C GLN A 34 9.06 0.68 -12.82
N MET A 35 8.88 0.17 -11.60
CA MET A 35 9.30 0.88 -10.39
C MET A 35 10.82 1.09 -10.32
N LEU A 36 11.63 0.25 -10.98
CA LEU A 36 13.09 0.42 -11.05
C LEU A 36 13.50 1.67 -11.84
N GLU A 37 12.66 2.16 -12.73
CA GLU A 37 12.92 3.37 -13.52
C GLU A 37 12.47 4.65 -12.81
N ILE A 38 11.71 4.53 -11.72
CA ILE A 38 11.21 5.68 -10.95
C ILE A 38 12.30 6.15 -9.99
N ASN A 39 12.57 7.46 -9.98
CA ASN A 39 13.51 8.07 -9.05
C ASN A 39 13.07 7.85 -7.58
N GLU A 40 13.99 7.41 -6.71
CA GLU A 40 13.72 7.15 -5.30
C GLU A 40 13.08 8.33 -4.57
N ASN A 41 13.44 9.56 -4.91
CA ASN A 41 12.84 10.76 -4.30
C ASN A 41 11.34 10.86 -4.60
N ILE A 42 10.91 10.47 -5.80
CA ILE A 42 9.49 10.46 -6.18
C ILE A 42 8.75 9.39 -5.37
N ILE A 43 9.33 8.19 -5.24
CA ILE A 43 8.76 7.10 -4.43
C ILE A 43 8.58 7.55 -2.98
N ARG A 44 9.59 8.21 -2.41
CA ARG A 44 9.55 8.75 -1.04
C ARG A 44 8.48 9.81 -0.85
N ILE A 45 8.36 10.77 -1.77
CA ILE A 45 7.34 11.83 -1.70
C ILE A 45 5.94 11.23 -1.82
N MET A 46 5.74 10.30 -2.75
CA MET A 46 4.46 9.59 -2.89
C MET A 46 4.09 8.86 -1.60
N GLY A 47 5.04 8.14 -0.99
CA GLY A 47 4.84 7.49 0.30
C GLY A 47 4.49 8.48 1.42
N LEU A 48 5.17 9.63 1.49
CA LEU A 48 4.88 10.67 2.47
C LEU A 48 3.46 11.23 2.32
N VAL A 49 3.02 11.50 1.08
CA VAL A 49 1.66 11.97 0.79
C VAL A 49 0.63 10.94 1.24
N LEU A 50 0.84 9.65 0.96
CA LEU A 50 -0.06 8.58 1.41
C LEU A 50 -0.14 8.48 2.94
N ILE A 51 0.98 8.59 3.65
CA ILE A 51 1.03 8.60 5.11
C ILE A 51 0.24 9.78 5.68
N ILE A 52 0.48 10.99 5.15
CA ILE A 52 -0.23 12.21 5.59
C ILE A 52 -1.73 12.06 5.37
N LEU A 53 -2.15 11.60 4.19
CA LEU A 53 -3.56 11.36 3.90
C LEU A 53 -4.18 10.33 4.85
N GLY A 54 -3.47 9.23 5.15
CA GLY A 54 -3.91 8.24 6.12
C GLY A 54 -4.12 8.82 7.51
N VAL A 55 -3.18 9.64 7.99
CA VAL A 55 -3.29 10.34 9.28
C VAL A 55 -4.48 11.30 9.29
N ILE A 56 -4.70 12.05 8.20
CA ILE A 56 -5.84 12.95 8.07
C ILE A 56 -7.14 12.14 8.16
N ILE A 57 -7.31 11.10 7.34
CA ILE A 57 -8.52 10.27 7.32
C ILE A 57 -8.83 9.70 8.71
N ILE A 58 -7.83 9.17 9.41
CA ILE A 58 -8.00 8.63 10.77
C ILE A 58 -8.43 9.72 11.76
N ASN A 59 -7.97 10.96 11.63
CA ASN A 59 -8.38 12.06 12.52
C ASN A 59 -9.79 12.61 12.20
N PHE A 60 -10.30 12.39 10.98
CA PHE A 60 -11.63 12.82 10.57
C PHE A 60 -12.72 11.76 10.82
N ILE A 61 -12.33 10.54 11.18
CA ILE A 61 -13.19 9.42 11.56
C ILE A 61 -13.40 9.42 13.07
#